data_AF-A0AA43B0D3-F1
#
_entry.id   AF-A0AA43B0D3-F1
#
_cell.length_a   1.000
_cell.length_b   1.000
_cell.length_c   1.000
_cell.angle_alpha   90.00
_cell.angle_beta   90.00
_cell.angle_gamma   90.00
#
_symmetry.space_group_name_H-M   'P 1'
#
loop_
_entity.id
_entity.type
_entity.pdbx_description
1 polymer ?
#
loop_
_entity_poly.entity_id
_entity_poly.type
_entity_poly.pdbx_seq_one_letter_code
_entity_poly.pdbx_strand_id
1 'polypeptide(L)'
;MPRPLSFLTGALTLSALLTGGVAHAASGPCPEAADIVRSVYQNQDKPDREGRIRLKQGHAIVTLSDADVGAPFAVACKAWPANPDLLLVAVPLMQDTPDPENGHEGDLEVLVLDRQTLQVRQRRTLVDLMSDDALRIASLSFDTARYDVTADRRAFGIRIEREGASRANPLDETSLRLFTVEDKELRLVLDGLIVNHSSGQWDTSCAGKFTERAVSLAMGTAQTKGYRDLVATDSHSSSRAAVQQGGCEEKTVSQGKTRHTLRFDGTRYRIPKGLRSIDSETAG
;
A
#
# COMPACT_ATOMS: atom_id res chain seq x y z
N MET A 1 -57.25 -4.51 -39.14
CA MET A 1 -57.58 -4.91 -37.76
C MET A 1 -56.49 -4.39 -36.83
N PRO A 2 -56.82 -3.67 -35.76
CA PRO A 2 -55.87 -2.88 -34.98
C PRO A 2 -55.28 -3.65 -33.78
N ARG A 3 -54.09 -3.21 -33.35
CA ARG A 3 -53.41 -3.59 -32.10
C ARG A 3 -54.21 -3.08 -30.89
N PRO A 4 -54.17 -3.76 -29.72
CA PRO A 4 -54.37 -3.11 -28.45
C PRO A 4 -53.03 -2.76 -27.79
N LEU A 5 -52.94 -1.50 -27.33
CA LEU A 5 -52.01 -1.03 -26.32
C LEU A 5 -52.33 -1.70 -24.99
N SER A 6 -51.31 -2.00 -24.19
CA SER A 6 -51.45 -2.08 -22.73
C SER A 6 -50.34 -1.25 -22.11
N PHE A 7 -50.76 -0.15 -21.48
CA PHE A 7 -50.00 0.64 -20.53
C PHE A 7 -49.91 -0.15 -19.21
N LEU A 8 -48.70 -0.30 -18.69
CA LEU A 8 -48.47 -0.60 -17.29
C LEU A 8 -47.38 0.32 -16.78
N THR A 9 -47.83 1.39 -16.14
CA THR A 9 -47.10 2.24 -15.21
C THR A 9 -46.75 1.45 -13.95
N GLY A 10 -45.52 1.57 -13.45
CA GLY A 10 -45.14 0.89 -12.22
C GLY A 10 -43.72 1.20 -11.73
N ALA A 11 -43.60 2.33 -11.04
CA ALA A 11 -42.64 2.65 -9.98
C ALA A 11 -41.11 2.46 -10.23
N LEU A 12 -40.44 3.59 -10.48
CA LEU A 12 -39.02 3.75 -10.14
C LEU A 12 -38.85 3.71 -8.62
N THR A 13 -38.39 2.60 -8.07
CA THR A 13 -37.79 2.57 -6.73
C THR A 13 -36.33 2.99 -6.84
N LEU A 14 -36.06 4.26 -6.51
CA LEU A 14 -34.74 4.83 -6.37
C LEU A 14 -34.07 4.21 -5.12
N SER A 15 -33.43 3.06 -5.28
CA SER A 15 -32.59 2.48 -4.23
C SER A 15 -31.29 3.27 -4.16
N ALA A 16 -31.21 4.21 -3.22
CA ALA A 16 -29.98 4.87 -2.84
C ALA A 16 -29.04 3.83 -2.21
N LEU A 17 -28.17 3.25 -3.03
CA LEU A 17 -27.03 2.49 -2.55
C LEU A 17 -26.09 3.47 -1.84
N LEU A 18 -26.08 3.40 -0.52
CA LEU A 18 -25.00 3.87 0.33
C LEU A 18 -23.73 3.14 -0.08
N THR A 19 -22.98 3.71 -1.03
CA THR A 19 -21.64 3.26 -1.36
C THR A 19 -20.76 3.59 -0.17
N GLY A 20 -20.56 2.59 0.70
CA GLY A 20 -19.42 2.58 1.60
C GLY A 20 -18.18 2.85 0.76
N GLY A 21 -17.53 3.99 0.99
CA GLY A 21 -16.38 4.42 0.22
C GLY A 21 -15.31 3.33 0.26
N VAL A 22 -15.10 2.67 -0.87
CA VAL A 22 -13.94 1.83 -1.10
C VAL A 22 -12.76 2.79 -1.11
N ALA A 23 -11.91 2.69 -0.09
CA ALA A 23 -10.68 3.46 -0.03
C ALA A 23 -9.86 3.14 -1.29
N HIS A 24 -9.79 4.10 -2.22
CA HIS A 24 -8.90 3.99 -3.35
C HIS A 24 -7.48 4.28 -2.83
N ALA A 25 -6.64 3.25 -2.80
CA ALA A 25 -5.21 3.46 -2.92
C ALA A 25 -5.03 4.25 -4.22
N ALA A 26 -4.47 5.45 -4.12
CA ALA A 26 -4.17 6.26 -5.28
C ALA A 26 -2.64 6.37 -5.31
N SER A 27 -2.03 5.72 -6.29
CA SER A 27 -0.79 6.23 -6.87
C SER A 27 -1.17 7.48 -7.67
N GLY A 28 -0.43 8.55 -7.47
CA GLY A 28 -0.59 9.77 -8.24
C GLY A 28 0.71 10.54 -8.16
N PRO A 29 1.06 11.32 -9.19
CA PRO A 29 2.24 12.16 -9.17
C PRO A 29 2.20 13.07 -7.96
N CYS A 30 3.37 13.50 -7.49
CA CYS A 30 3.49 14.50 -6.45
C CYS A 30 3.94 15.83 -7.07
N PRO A 31 3.01 16.72 -7.47
CA PRO A 31 3.36 18.01 -8.07
C PRO A 31 4.29 18.85 -7.18
N GLU A 32 4.16 18.69 -5.86
CA GLU A 32 4.95 19.40 -4.87
C GLU A 32 6.36 18.80 -4.68
N ALA A 33 6.72 17.69 -5.33
CA ALA A 33 7.96 16.95 -5.04
C ALA A 33 9.23 17.80 -5.13
N ALA A 34 9.36 18.64 -6.15
CA ALA A 34 10.52 19.53 -6.29
C ALA A 34 10.62 20.57 -5.16
N ASP A 35 9.48 21.11 -4.73
CA ASP A 35 9.42 22.11 -3.64
C ASP A 35 9.62 21.46 -2.27
N ILE A 36 9.12 20.24 -2.09
CA ILE A 36 9.39 19.40 -0.91
C ILE A 36 10.88 19.13 -0.83
N VAL A 37 11.53 18.68 -1.92
CA VAL A 37 12.97 18.39 -1.88
C VAL A 37 13.79 19.64 -1.53
N ARG A 38 13.40 20.78 -2.07
CA ARG A 38 14.05 22.06 -1.79
C ARG A 38 13.87 22.53 -0.35
N SER A 39 12.68 22.42 0.19
CA SER A 39 12.34 22.91 1.54
C SER A 39 12.83 21.96 2.63
N VAL A 40 12.57 20.66 2.49
CA VAL A 40 12.83 19.65 3.53
C VAL A 40 14.31 19.26 3.58
N TYR A 41 14.94 19.05 2.43
CA TYR A 41 16.35 18.63 2.34
C TYR A 41 17.31 19.79 2.03
N GLN A 42 16.81 21.03 1.97
CA GLN A 42 17.60 22.23 1.69
C GLN A 42 18.42 22.12 0.39
N ASN A 43 17.89 21.39 -0.60
CA ASN A 43 18.60 21.07 -1.84
C ASN A 43 18.02 21.85 -3.03
N GLN A 44 18.86 22.63 -3.72
CA GLN A 44 18.47 23.44 -4.88
C GLN A 44 18.89 22.81 -6.22
N ASP A 45 19.51 21.64 -6.18
CA ASP A 45 19.98 20.96 -7.38
C ASP A 45 18.77 20.55 -8.24
N LYS A 46 18.93 20.64 -9.57
CA LYS A 46 17.87 20.25 -10.52
C LYS A 46 17.90 18.75 -10.75
N PRO A 47 16.75 18.10 -11.01
CA PRO A 47 16.73 16.70 -11.41
C PRO A 47 17.51 16.48 -12.72
N ASP A 48 18.14 15.33 -12.85
CA ASP A 48 18.71 14.85 -14.11
C ASP A 48 17.61 14.45 -15.12
N ARG A 49 17.99 13.85 -16.25
CA ARG A 49 17.03 13.48 -17.31
C ARG A 49 16.07 12.38 -16.86
N GLU A 50 16.47 11.61 -15.87
CA GLU A 50 15.73 10.51 -15.27
C GLU A 50 14.92 10.98 -14.03
N GLY A 51 14.90 12.29 -13.74
CA GLY A 51 14.15 12.85 -12.62
C GLY A 51 14.88 12.75 -11.28
N ARG A 52 16.14 12.32 -11.26
CA ARG A 52 16.89 12.03 -10.02
C ARG A 52 17.60 13.27 -9.49
N ILE A 53 17.53 13.48 -8.19
CA ILE A 53 18.22 14.53 -7.45
C ILE A 53 19.11 13.85 -6.41
N ARG A 54 20.41 14.15 -6.46
CA ARG A 54 21.35 13.74 -5.43
C ARG A 54 21.31 14.70 -4.25
N LEU A 55 20.98 14.19 -3.07
CA LEU A 55 20.99 14.95 -1.83
C LEU A 55 22.44 15.23 -1.39
N LYS A 56 22.69 16.48 -0.94
CA LYS A 56 24.00 16.90 -0.44
C LYS A 56 24.36 16.23 0.89
N GLN A 57 23.35 15.98 1.71
CA GLN A 57 23.48 15.26 2.98
C GLN A 57 23.06 13.80 2.78
N GLY A 58 23.86 12.86 3.29
CA GLY A 58 23.58 11.43 3.18
C GLY A 58 23.82 10.81 1.80
N HIS A 59 24.07 11.62 0.76
CA HIS A 59 24.34 11.18 -0.62
C HIS A 59 23.23 10.32 -1.27
N ALA A 60 22.04 10.28 -0.66
CA ALA A 60 20.89 9.57 -1.20
C ALA A 60 20.38 10.25 -2.50
N ILE A 61 19.71 9.45 -3.31
CA ILE A 61 19.03 9.83 -4.53
C ILE A 61 17.53 9.89 -4.24
N VAL A 62 16.92 11.00 -4.60
CA VAL A 62 15.46 11.18 -4.60
C VAL A 62 15.00 11.34 -6.04
N THR A 63 13.98 10.58 -6.42
CA THR A 63 13.45 10.62 -7.78
C THR A 63 12.13 11.39 -7.83
N LEU A 64 11.99 12.25 -8.82
CA LEU A 64 10.76 12.97 -9.14
C LEU A 64 10.15 12.33 -10.38
N SER A 65 8.85 12.08 -10.36
CA SER A 65 8.15 11.51 -11.49
C SER A 65 6.74 12.08 -11.60
N ASP A 66 6.34 12.41 -12.83
CA ASP A 66 4.97 12.77 -13.17
C ASP A 66 4.13 11.55 -13.58
N ALA A 67 4.71 10.34 -13.52
CA ALA A 67 4.01 9.11 -13.89
C ALA A 67 2.96 8.72 -12.84
N ASP A 68 1.74 8.40 -13.31
CA ASP A 68 0.63 7.95 -12.46
C ASP A 68 0.82 6.50 -11.93
N VAL A 69 1.66 5.71 -12.59
CA VAL A 69 1.95 4.30 -12.28
C VAL A 69 3.41 3.96 -12.60
N GLY A 70 3.98 2.98 -11.89
CA GLY A 70 5.28 2.39 -12.22
C GLY A 70 6.52 3.19 -11.78
N ALA A 71 6.40 4.06 -10.78
CA ALA A 71 7.52 4.81 -10.21
C ALA A 71 7.68 4.57 -8.69
N PRO A 72 8.00 3.33 -8.26
CA PRO A 72 8.04 2.95 -6.84
C PRO A 72 9.09 3.74 -6.03
N PHE A 73 10.13 4.24 -6.70
CA PHE A 73 11.21 5.02 -6.10
C PHE A 73 11.02 6.54 -6.23
N ALA A 74 9.90 7.00 -6.79
CA ALA A 74 9.60 8.42 -6.87
C ALA A 74 8.94 8.93 -5.58
N VAL A 75 9.09 10.24 -5.31
CA VAL A 75 8.36 10.93 -4.25
C VAL A 75 6.86 10.81 -4.51
N ALA A 76 6.14 10.24 -3.54
CA ALA A 76 4.69 10.17 -3.56
C ALA A 76 4.12 11.13 -2.50
N CYS A 77 3.03 11.83 -2.83
CA CYS A 77 2.32 12.63 -1.84
C CYS A 77 0.80 12.60 -2.01
N LYS A 78 0.09 12.88 -0.92
CA LYS A 78 -1.37 12.87 -0.88
C LYS A 78 -1.88 13.84 0.18
N ALA A 79 -2.79 14.74 -0.21
CA ALA A 79 -3.52 15.55 0.77
C ALA A 79 -4.31 14.62 1.70
N TRP A 80 -4.19 14.79 3.01
CA TRP A 80 -4.76 13.85 3.96
C TRP A 80 -6.28 14.07 4.10
N PRO A 81 -7.15 13.11 3.74
CA PRO A 81 -8.60 13.34 3.81
C PRO A 81 -9.13 13.57 5.24
N ALA A 82 -8.36 13.15 6.26
CA ALA A 82 -8.71 13.37 7.67
C ALA A 82 -8.39 14.78 8.16
N ASN A 83 -7.39 15.43 7.56
CA ASN A 83 -6.94 16.77 7.88
C ASN A 83 -6.39 17.42 6.59
N PRO A 84 -7.23 18.14 5.83
CA PRO A 84 -6.84 18.69 4.52
C PRO A 84 -5.75 19.75 4.54
N ASP A 85 -5.40 20.29 5.72
CA ASP A 85 -4.28 21.21 5.91
C ASP A 85 -2.93 20.48 5.95
N LEU A 86 -2.96 19.14 5.99
CA LEU A 86 -1.76 18.30 6.02
C LEU A 86 -1.56 17.54 4.70
N LEU A 87 -0.29 17.45 4.31
CA LEU A 87 0.19 16.67 3.18
C LEU A 87 0.98 15.47 3.68
N LEU A 88 0.56 14.26 3.29
CA LEU A 88 1.34 13.04 3.51
C LEU A 88 2.36 12.92 2.39
N VAL A 89 3.62 12.63 2.73
CA VAL A 89 4.69 12.46 1.74
C VAL A 89 5.51 11.22 2.08
N ALA A 90 5.80 10.41 1.07
CA ALA A 90 6.68 9.27 1.13
C ALA A 90 7.84 9.55 0.18
N VAL A 91 9.06 9.59 0.73
CA VAL A 91 10.29 9.89 0.00
C VAL A 91 11.20 8.66 0.07
N PRO A 92 11.28 7.88 -1.01
CA PRO A 92 12.35 6.89 -1.17
C PRO A 92 13.71 7.60 -1.19
N LEU A 93 14.57 7.24 -0.23
CA LEU A 93 15.94 7.74 -0.12
C LEU A 93 16.87 6.62 -0.61
N MET A 94 17.09 6.57 -1.92
CA MET A 94 17.81 5.48 -2.56
C MET A 94 19.31 5.71 -2.52
N GLN A 95 20.11 4.65 -2.40
CA GLN A 95 21.53 4.74 -2.66
C GLN A 95 21.79 4.85 -4.17
N ASP A 96 22.92 5.44 -4.55
CA ASP A 96 23.37 5.40 -5.94
C ASP A 96 24.10 4.09 -6.18
N THR A 97 23.34 3.04 -6.49
CA THR A 97 23.89 1.71 -6.79
C THR A 97 24.46 1.69 -8.22
N PRO A 98 25.71 1.23 -8.42
CA PRO A 98 26.33 1.15 -9.74
C PRO A 98 25.65 0.17 -10.70
N ASP A 99 24.92 -0.81 -10.16
CA ASP A 99 24.23 -1.86 -10.92
C ASP A 99 22.81 -2.08 -10.38
N PRO A 100 21.84 -1.25 -10.81
CA PRO A 100 20.44 -1.34 -10.35
C PRO A 100 19.74 -2.63 -10.82
N GLU A 101 20.32 -3.38 -11.75
CA GLU A 101 19.78 -4.68 -12.19
C GLU A 101 19.94 -5.77 -11.11
N ASN A 102 20.87 -5.58 -10.17
CA ASN A 102 21.06 -6.49 -9.02
C ASN A 102 20.30 -6.05 -7.77
N GLY A 103 19.34 -5.13 -7.92
CA GLY A 103 18.53 -4.62 -6.83
C GLY A 103 18.93 -3.22 -6.38
N HIS A 104 18.13 -2.70 -5.46
CA HIS A 104 18.26 -1.36 -4.92
C HIS A 104 18.46 -1.42 -3.41
N GLU A 105 19.15 -0.42 -2.88
CA GLU A 105 19.22 -0.18 -1.43
C GLU A 105 18.63 1.19 -1.13
N GLY A 106 17.78 1.28 -0.10
CA GLY A 106 17.22 2.57 0.27
C GLY A 106 16.29 2.53 1.47
N ASP A 107 16.17 3.69 2.09
CA ASP A 107 15.23 3.93 3.18
C ASP A 107 13.91 4.52 2.64
N LEU A 108 12.86 4.44 3.44
CA LEU A 108 11.65 5.23 3.23
C LEU A 108 11.53 6.32 4.28
N GLU A 109 11.61 7.59 3.90
CA GLU A 109 11.24 8.70 4.78
C GLU A 109 9.76 9.06 4.58
N VAL A 110 8.99 8.97 5.65
CA VAL A 110 7.58 9.35 5.71
C VAL A 110 7.47 10.68 6.43
N LEU A 111 6.81 11.64 5.77
CA LEU A 111 6.63 13.00 6.27
C LEU A 111 5.15 13.34 6.37
N VAL A 112 4.84 14.17 7.36
CA VAL A 112 3.60 14.93 7.44
C VAL A 112 3.99 16.39 7.39
N LEU A 113 3.55 17.08 6.34
CA LEU A 113 3.86 18.47 6.09
C LEU A 113 2.63 19.34 6.29
N ASP A 114 2.82 20.58 6.71
CA ASP A 114 1.82 21.61 6.48
C ASP A 114 1.68 21.83 4.97
N ARG A 115 0.45 21.74 4.44
CA ARG A 115 0.23 21.71 3.00
C ARG A 115 0.48 23.05 2.32
N GLN A 116 0.35 24.17 3.04
CA GLN A 116 0.53 25.51 2.46
C GLN A 116 2.00 25.93 2.47
N THR A 117 2.70 25.60 3.54
CA THR A 117 4.08 26.07 3.81
C THR A 117 5.14 25.01 3.56
N LEU A 118 4.74 23.74 3.38
CA LEU A 118 5.60 22.56 3.32
C LEU A 118 6.48 22.37 4.57
N GLN A 119 6.15 23.04 5.68
CA GLN A 119 6.88 22.84 6.94
C GLN A 119 6.68 21.42 7.46
N VAL A 120 7.79 20.76 7.82
CA VAL A 120 7.76 19.42 8.43
C VAL A 120 7.08 19.50 9.79
N ARG A 121 5.94 18.81 9.93
CA ARG A 121 5.22 18.66 11.19
C ARG A 121 5.71 17.41 11.93
N GLN A 122 5.82 16.31 11.21
CA GLN A 122 6.36 15.05 11.72
C GLN A 122 7.16 14.33 10.62
N ARG A 123 8.09 13.49 11.06
CA ARG A 123 8.92 12.65 10.19
C ARG A 123 9.21 11.29 10.82
N ARG A 124 9.35 10.28 9.98
CA ARG A 124 9.82 8.95 10.36
C ARG A 124 10.59 8.32 9.22
N THR A 125 11.79 7.84 9.48
CA THR A 125 12.56 7.02 8.55
C THR A 125 12.34 5.54 8.87
N LEU A 126 12.13 4.75 7.82
CA LEU A 126 12.04 3.29 7.87
C LEU A 126 13.25 2.76 7.09
N VAL A 127 14.19 2.22 7.86
CA VAL A 127 15.49 1.79 7.35
C VAL A 127 15.32 0.58 6.45
N ASP A 128 16.02 0.56 5.31
CA ASP A 128 16.06 -0.52 4.32
C ASP A 128 14.70 -0.90 3.69
N LEU A 129 13.63 -0.13 3.96
CA LEU A 129 12.30 -0.51 3.51
C LEU A 129 12.11 -0.37 1.99
N MET A 130 12.93 0.46 1.34
CA MET A 130 12.97 0.62 -0.11
C MET A 130 14.02 -0.26 -0.78
N SER A 131 14.69 -1.13 -0.03
CA SER A 131 15.63 -2.10 -0.61
C SER A 131 14.88 -3.24 -1.30
N ASP A 132 15.42 -3.72 -2.42
CA ASP A 132 14.95 -4.89 -3.14
C ASP A 132 16.08 -5.67 -3.84
N ASP A 133 15.78 -6.92 -4.18
CA ASP A 133 16.66 -7.86 -4.89
C ASP A 133 15.75 -8.83 -5.67
N ALA A 134 15.59 -10.07 -5.19
CA ALA A 134 14.80 -11.10 -5.87
C ALA A 134 13.30 -10.75 -6.00
N LEU A 135 12.80 -9.90 -5.10
CA LEU A 135 11.44 -9.38 -5.10
C LEU A 135 11.48 -7.86 -5.23
N ARG A 136 11.37 -7.39 -6.48
CA ARG A 136 11.42 -5.96 -6.80
C ARG A 136 10.22 -5.23 -6.22
N ILE A 137 10.41 -3.98 -5.81
CA ILE A 137 9.29 -3.12 -5.42
C ILE A 137 8.57 -2.70 -6.71
N ALA A 138 7.29 -3.03 -6.80
CA ALA A 138 6.44 -2.69 -7.94
C ALA A 138 5.73 -1.36 -7.72
N SER A 139 5.27 -1.10 -6.50
CA SER A 139 4.51 0.11 -6.18
C SER A 139 4.69 0.58 -4.74
N LEU A 140 4.53 1.88 -4.55
CA LEU A 140 4.48 2.59 -3.27
C LEU A 140 3.26 3.52 -3.32
N SER A 141 2.33 3.39 -2.37
CA SER A 141 1.11 4.22 -2.37
C SER A 141 0.57 4.51 -0.97
N PHE A 142 -0.19 5.60 -0.84
CA PHE A 142 -0.90 5.93 0.40
C PHE A 142 -2.25 5.23 0.48
N ASP A 143 -2.51 4.62 1.63
CA ASP A 143 -3.84 4.14 2.04
C ASP A 143 -4.43 5.11 3.06
N THR A 144 -5.54 5.75 2.72
CA THR A 144 -6.21 6.72 3.59
C THR A 144 -7.62 6.28 3.98
N ALA A 145 -7.84 4.96 4.10
CA ALA A 145 -9.08 4.43 4.64
C ALA A 145 -9.34 4.97 6.06
N ARG A 146 -10.57 4.77 6.57
CA ARG A 146 -11.03 5.31 7.85
C ARG A 146 -10.48 4.52 9.05
N TYR A 147 -9.16 4.57 9.24
CA TYR A 147 -8.47 3.97 10.37
C TYR A 147 -8.60 4.84 11.63
N ASP A 148 -9.82 5.03 12.12
CA ASP A 148 -10.13 5.76 13.36
C ASP A 148 -9.69 4.96 14.57
N VAL A 149 -8.39 4.95 14.85
CA VAL A 149 -7.76 4.16 15.91
C VAL A 149 -8.15 4.65 17.30
N THR A 150 -8.51 5.92 17.43
CA THR A 150 -9.12 6.52 18.62
C THR A 150 -10.24 7.48 18.20
N ALA A 151 -10.90 8.15 19.16
CA ALA A 151 -11.97 9.10 18.84
C ALA A 151 -11.45 10.37 18.14
N ASP A 152 -10.20 10.74 18.39
CA ASP A 152 -9.56 11.98 17.96
C ASP A 152 -8.37 11.74 17.00
N ARG A 153 -7.93 10.49 16.84
CA ARG A 153 -6.81 10.15 15.94
C ARG A 153 -7.24 9.15 14.87
N ARG A 154 -7.08 9.57 13.62
CA ARG A 154 -7.12 8.72 12.43
C ARG A 154 -5.68 8.38 12.02
N ALA A 155 -5.43 7.12 11.71
CA ALA A 155 -4.19 6.70 11.08
C ALA A 155 -4.26 6.86 9.55
N PHE A 156 -3.12 6.99 8.91
CA PHE A 156 -2.97 6.75 7.47
C PHE A 156 -2.02 5.58 7.26
N GLY A 157 -1.99 5.03 6.06
CA GLY A 157 -1.14 3.90 5.73
C GLY A 157 -0.30 4.10 4.50
N ILE A 158 0.71 3.25 4.38
CA ILE A 158 1.54 3.08 3.20
C ILE A 158 1.43 1.62 2.77
N ARG A 159 1.21 1.43 1.48
CA ARG A 159 1.25 0.13 0.81
C ARG A 159 2.50 0.02 -0.03
N ILE A 160 3.19 -1.11 0.08
CA ILE A 160 4.34 -1.47 -0.74
C ILE A 160 4.03 -2.81 -1.39
N GLU A 161 4.07 -2.84 -2.71
CA GLU A 161 3.89 -4.06 -3.50
C GLU A 161 5.26 -4.57 -3.94
N ARG A 162 5.47 -5.87 -3.78
CA ARG A 162 6.70 -6.56 -4.17
C ARG A 162 6.36 -7.76 -5.02
N GLU A 163 7.06 -7.93 -6.14
CA GLU A 163 6.81 -9.04 -7.06
C GLU A 163 8.10 -9.72 -7.53
N GLY A 164 8.02 -11.03 -7.75
CA GLY A 164 9.12 -11.83 -8.27
C GLY A 164 9.09 -11.95 -9.79
N ALA A 165 10.26 -12.01 -10.42
CA ALA A 165 10.37 -12.11 -11.88
C ALA A 165 10.10 -13.53 -12.43
N SER A 166 10.06 -14.56 -11.58
CA SER A 166 9.91 -15.95 -12.03
C SER A 166 8.50 -16.25 -12.49
N ARG A 167 8.30 -16.43 -13.80
CA ARG A 167 7.01 -16.94 -14.32
C ARG A 167 6.70 -18.34 -13.83
N ALA A 168 7.71 -19.19 -13.65
CA ALA A 168 7.51 -20.56 -13.18
C ALA A 168 7.17 -20.61 -11.69
N ASN A 169 7.59 -19.61 -10.90
CA ASN A 169 7.30 -19.49 -9.48
C ASN A 169 6.86 -18.05 -9.17
N PRO A 170 5.66 -17.64 -9.64
CA PRO A 170 5.21 -16.28 -9.45
C PRO A 170 5.01 -16.01 -7.97
N LEU A 171 5.32 -14.79 -7.55
CA LEU A 171 5.05 -14.29 -6.21
C LEU A 171 4.76 -12.79 -6.30
N ASP A 172 3.67 -12.38 -5.65
CA ASP A 172 3.28 -10.99 -5.42
C ASP A 172 2.86 -10.84 -3.96
N GLU A 173 3.29 -9.76 -3.30
CA GLU A 173 2.83 -9.41 -1.97
C GLU A 173 2.67 -7.90 -1.84
N THR A 174 1.52 -7.46 -1.35
CA THR A 174 1.32 -6.08 -0.90
C THR A 174 1.28 -6.03 0.62
N SER A 175 2.20 -5.28 1.22
CA SER A 175 2.24 -4.98 2.65
C SER A 175 1.49 -3.69 2.97
N LEU A 176 0.96 -3.57 4.19
CA LEU A 176 0.35 -2.36 4.73
C LEU A 176 1.02 -1.98 6.05
N ARG A 177 1.45 -0.73 6.13
CA ARG A 177 1.89 -0.07 7.37
C ARG A 177 0.91 1.02 7.74
N LEU A 178 0.66 1.22 9.03
CA LEU A 178 -0.19 2.31 9.53
C LEU A 178 0.59 3.22 10.46
N PHE A 179 0.37 4.52 10.32
CA PHE A 179 0.99 5.58 11.10
C PHE A 179 -0.07 6.44 11.78
N THR A 180 0.20 6.81 13.03
CA THR A 180 -0.54 7.87 13.73
C THR A 180 0.32 9.11 13.85
N VAL A 181 -0.27 10.27 13.56
CA VAL A 181 0.34 11.56 13.80
C VAL A 181 0.12 11.92 15.27
N GLU A 182 1.21 12.03 16.02
CA GLU A 182 1.20 12.49 17.41
C GLU A 182 2.00 13.80 17.51
N ASP A 183 1.83 14.57 18.60
CA ASP A 183 2.38 15.93 18.72
C ASP A 183 3.89 16.00 18.48
N LYS A 184 4.63 14.94 18.82
CA LYS A 184 6.10 14.90 18.77
C LYS A 184 6.67 13.86 17.81
N GLU A 185 5.86 12.95 17.29
CA GLU A 185 6.35 11.87 16.46
C GLU A 185 5.31 11.37 15.46
N LEU A 186 5.80 10.83 14.34
CA LEU A 186 5.01 10.00 13.45
C LEU A 186 5.22 8.53 13.87
N ARG A 187 4.21 7.96 14.52
CA ARG A 187 4.33 6.65 15.15
C ARG A 187 3.86 5.55 14.21
N LEU A 188 4.73 4.56 13.96
CA LEU A 188 4.39 3.32 13.26
C LEU A 188 3.58 2.40 14.20
N VAL A 189 2.28 2.25 13.94
CA VAL A 189 1.37 1.48 14.81
C VAL A 189 0.96 0.13 14.21
N LEU A 190 1.16 -0.10 12.92
CA LEU A 190 1.06 -1.42 12.27
C LEU A 190 2.23 -1.52 11.31
N ASP A 191 3.06 -2.55 11.45
CA ASP A 191 4.25 -2.73 10.65
C ASP A 191 4.18 -4.02 9.84
N GLY A 192 3.79 -3.90 8.57
CA GLY A 192 3.86 -4.99 7.61
C GLY A 192 2.77 -6.05 7.78
N LEU A 193 1.50 -5.64 7.59
CA LEU A 193 0.39 -6.59 7.41
C LEU A 193 0.25 -6.93 5.92
N ILE A 194 0.23 -8.22 5.58
CA ILE A 194 -0.15 -8.66 4.23
C ILE A 194 -1.58 -8.22 3.95
N VAL A 195 -1.80 -7.44 2.89
CA VAL A 195 -3.16 -7.08 2.39
C VAL A 195 -3.50 -7.79 1.09
N ASN A 196 -2.50 -8.14 0.29
CA ASN A 196 -2.60 -9.02 -0.86
C ASN A 196 -1.39 -9.95 -0.90
N HIS A 197 -1.57 -11.20 -1.30
CA HIS A 197 -0.48 -12.12 -1.58
C HIS A 197 -0.93 -13.15 -2.62
N SER A 198 -0.15 -13.33 -3.67
CA SER A 198 -0.32 -14.41 -4.65
C SER A 198 0.99 -15.18 -4.80
N SER A 199 0.92 -16.50 -4.90
CA SER A 199 2.09 -17.32 -5.22
C SER A 199 1.71 -18.60 -5.95
N GLY A 200 2.65 -19.18 -6.69
CA GLY A 200 2.39 -20.45 -7.37
C GLY A 200 3.60 -21.22 -7.88
N GLN A 201 3.31 -22.36 -8.49
CA GLN A 201 4.22 -23.15 -9.30
C GLN A 201 3.53 -23.40 -10.64
N TRP A 202 4.15 -22.98 -11.72
CA TRP A 202 3.58 -23.01 -13.05
C TRP A 202 4.58 -23.60 -14.05
N ASP A 203 4.10 -24.45 -14.95
CA ASP A 203 4.89 -24.95 -16.09
C ASP A 203 5.13 -23.89 -17.18
N THR A 204 4.66 -22.66 -16.96
CA THR A 204 4.71 -21.51 -17.89
C THR A 204 3.90 -21.67 -19.18
N SER A 205 3.04 -22.69 -19.25
CA SER A 205 2.18 -23.01 -20.39
C SER A 205 0.72 -23.15 -19.97
N CYS A 206 0.43 -24.02 -19.01
CA CYS A 206 -0.89 -24.18 -18.41
C CYS A 206 -0.86 -24.83 -17.03
N ALA A 207 -0.20 -25.98 -16.86
CA ALA A 207 -0.31 -26.76 -15.64
C ALA A 207 0.34 -26.04 -14.45
N GLY A 208 -0.43 -25.82 -13.39
CA GLY A 208 0.06 -25.07 -12.24
C GLY A 208 -0.78 -25.20 -10.99
N LYS A 209 -0.22 -24.69 -9.89
CA LYS A 209 -0.89 -24.57 -8.59
C LYS A 209 -0.67 -23.16 -8.09
N PHE A 210 -1.74 -22.50 -7.68
CA PHE A 210 -1.68 -21.13 -7.20
C PHE A 210 -2.37 -21.00 -5.85
N THR A 211 -1.97 -20.00 -5.11
CA THR A 211 -2.56 -19.60 -3.84
C THR A 211 -2.74 -18.09 -3.84
N GLU A 212 -3.88 -17.64 -3.36
CA GLU A 212 -4.18 -16.23 -3.21
C GLU A 212 -4.63 -15.95 -1.78
N ARG A 213 -4.30 -14.76 -1.29
CA ARG A 213 -4.74 -14.24 -0.01
C ARG A 213 -5.05 -12.76 -0.14
N ALA A 214 -6.20 -12.35 0.36
CA ALA A 214 -6.61 -10.96 0.48
C ALA A 214 -7.06 -10.68 1.92
N VAL A 215 -6.47 -9.65 2.54
CA VAL A 215 -6.82 -9.24 3.91
C VAL A 215 -7.46 -7.87 3.88
N SER A 216 -8.72 -7.79 4.31
CA SER A 216 -9.38 -6.50 4.57
C SER A 216 -9.33 -6.13 6.05
N LEU A 217 -9.13 -4.84 6.32
CA LEU A 217 -9.15 -4.28 7.67
C LEU A 217 -10.43 -3.50 7.92
N ALA A 218 -11.00 -3.69 9.11
CA ALA A 218 -12.08 -2.87 9.64
C ALA A 218 -11.75 -2.45 11.07
N MET A 219 -12.24 -1.28 11.48
CA MET A 219 -12.13 -0.85 12.87
C MET A 219 -13.11 -1.62 13.76
N GLY A 220 -12.61 -2.30 14.79
CA GLY A 220 -13.41 -2.99 15.80
C GLY A 220 -14.13 -2.03 16.75
N THR A 221 -15.10 -2.55 17.50
CA THR A 221 -15.82 -1.78 18.53
C THR A 221 -15.09 -1.79 19.88
N ALA A 222 -14.33 -2.84 20.16
CA ALA A 222 -13.51 -2.95 21.36
C ALA A 222 -12.24 -2.09 21.27
N GLN A 223 -11.69 -1.73 22.42
CA GLN A 223 -10.42 -1.05 22.55
C GLN A 223 -9.48 -1.85 23.44
N THR A 224 -8.20 -1.90 23.06
CA THR A 224 -7.11 -2.42 23.87
C THR A 224 -6.08 -1.32 24.04
N LYS A 225 -5.72 -1.01 25.29
CA LYS A 225 -4.70 0.01 25.61
C LYS A 225 -4.92 1.37 24.91
N GLY A 226 -6.18 1.81 24.89
CA GLY A 226 -6.58 3.11 24.35
C GLY A 226 -6.72 3.19 22.82
N TYR A 227 -6.44 2.09 22.10
CA TYR A 227 -6.64 2.00 20.65
C TYR A 227 -7.77 1.03 20.34
N ARG A 228 -8.62 1.36 19.37
CA ARG A 228 -9.60 0.44 18.81
C ARG A 228 -8.90 -0.76 18.19
N ASP A 229 -9.38 -1.95 18.47
CA ASP A 229 -8.85 -3.17 17.86
C ASP A 229 -9.08 -3.14 16.35
N LEU A 230 -8.18 -3.71 15.56
CA LEU A 230 -8.40 -3.92 14.13
C LEU A 230 -8.98 -5.32 13.90
N VAL A 231 -9.98 -5.42 13.04
CA VAL A 231 -10.54 -6.69 12.59
C VAL A 231 -9.99 -6.97 11.20
N ALA A 232 -9.03 -7.90 11.13
CA ALA A 232 -8.47 -8.39 9.89
C ALA A 232 -9.28 -9.59 9.40
N THR A 233 -9.69 -9.54 8.15
CA THR A 233 -10.48 -10.59 7.51
C THR A 233 -9.64 -11.19 6.38
N ASP A 234 -8.98 -12.30 6.67
CA ASP A 234 -8.10 -13.07 5.76
C ASP A 234 -8.95 -14.00 4.90
N SER A 235 -9.07 -13.70 3.62
CA SER A 235 -9.73 -14.56 2.63
C SER A 235 -8.64 -15.23 1.80
N HIS A 236 -8.65 -16.56 1.74
CA HIS A 236 -7.60 -17.35 1.08
C HIS A 236 -8.21 -18.38 0.14
N SER A 237 -7.50 -18.66 -0.95
CA SER A 237 -7.87 -19.68 -1.93
C SER A 237 -6.64 -20.43 -2.41
N SER A 238 -6.87 -21.64 -2.93
CA SER A 238 -5.89 -22.39 -3.70
C SER A 238 -6.55 -22.91 -4.96
N SER A 239 -5.86 -22.86 -6.07
CA SER A 239 -6.37 -23.31 -7.37
C SER A 239 -5.37 -24.20 -8.10
N ARG A 240 -5.87 -24.89 -9.13
CA ARG A 240 -5.06 -25.70 -10.03
C ARG A 240 -5.46 -25.44 -11.46
N ALA A 241 -4.49 -25.18 -12.30
CA ALA A 241 -4.65 -25.05 -13.74
C ALA A 241 -4.20 -26.34 -14.44
N ALA A 242 -4.95 -26.77 -15.46
CA ALA A 242 -4.62 -27.91 -16.31
C ALA A 242 -5.31 -27.80 -17.67
N VAL A 243 -4.73 -28.44 -18.69
CA VAL A 243 -5.32 -28.50 -20.03
C VAL A 243 -6.57 -29.37 -20.01
N GLN A 244 -7.70 -28.81 -20.44
CA GLN A 244 -8.99 -29.48 -20.56
C GLN A 244 -9.62 -29.10 -21.92
N GLN A 245 -10.01 -30.12 -22.69
CA GLN A 245 -10.63 -29.94 -24.02
C GLN A 245 -9.88 -29.00 -24.98
N GLY A 246 -8.54 -28.95 -24.88
CA GLY A 246 -7.69 -28.09 -25.69
C GLY A 246 -7.54 -26.65 -25.20
N GLY A 247 -8.19 -26.27 -24.09
CA GLY A 247 -8.00 -25.00 -23.39
C GLY A 247 -7.29 -25.17 -22.05
N CYS A 248 -6.75 -24.08 -21.49
CA CYS A 248 -6.26 -24.08 -20.12
C CYS A 248 -7.38 -23.66 -19.18
N GLU A 249 -7.76 -24.54 -18.24
CA GLU A 249 -8.79 -24.26 -17.25
C GLU A 249 -8.18 -24.27 -15.84
N GLU A 250 -8.43 -23.20 -15.08
CA GLU A 250 -8.11 -23.10 -13.67
C GLU A 250 -9.34 -23.37 -12.80
N LYS A 251 -9.18 -24.22 -11.78
CA LYS A 251 -10.25 -24.58 -10.84
C LYS A 251 -9.81 -24.36 -9.41
N THR A 252 -10.63 -23.68 -8.63
CA THR A 252 -10.45 -23.54 -7.18
C THR A 252 -10.58 -24.91 -6.51
N VAL A 253 -9.54 -25.29 -5.77
CA VAL A 253 -9.46 -26.53 -5.00
C VAL A 253 -9.92 -26.31 -3.56
N SER A 254 -9.60 -25.16 -2.99
CA SER A 254 -10.03 -24.79 -1.64
C SER A 254 -10.15 -23.28 -1.52
N GLN A 255 -11.03 -22.84 -0.64
CA GLN A 255 -11.18 -21.44 -0.27
C GLN A 255 -11.72 -21.33 1.15
N GLY A 256 -11.38 -20.25 1.83
CA GLY A 256 -11.76 -20.03 3.20
C GLY A 256 -11.63 -18.59 3.62
N LYS A 257 -12.11 -18.32 4.83
CA LYS A 257 -12.10 -17.00 5.42
C LYS A 257 -11.86 -17.11 6.92
N THR A 258 -10.84 -16.43 7.41
CA THR A 258 -10.46 -16.39 8.81
C THR A 258 -10.52 -14.95 9.30
N ARG A 259 -11.08 -14.74 10.49
CA ARG A 259 -11.10 -13.42 11.12
C ARG A 259 -10.09 -13.37 12.26
N HIS A 260 -9.28 -12.32 12.28
CA HIS A 260 -8.32 -12.04 13.33
C HIS A 260 -8.63 -10.69 13.98
N THR A 261 -8.46 -10.61 15.29
CA THR A 261 -8.49 -9.34 16.02
C THR A 261 -7.06 -8.93 16.34
N LEU A 262 -6.57 -7.89 15.68
CA LEU A 262 -5.27 -7.30 15.97
C LEU A 262 -5.44 -6.32 17.12
N ARG A 263 -4.89 -6.68 18.28
CA ARG A 263 -4.93 -5.85 19.48
C ARG A 263 -3.68 -5.00 19.57
N PHE A 264 -3.85 -3.75 19.96
CA PHE A 264 -2.74 -2.85 20.24
C PHE A 264 -2.02 -3.28 21.53
N ASP A 265 -0.70 -3.46 21.47
CA ASP A 265 0.10 -3.90 22.61
C ASP A 265 0.65 -2.75 23.46
N GLY A 266 0.27 -1.51 23.16
CA GLY A 266 0.79 -0.30 23.79
C GLY A 266 1.85 0.39 22.92
N THR A 267 2.41 -0.33 21.95
CA THR A 267 3.35 0.16 20.95
C THR A 267 2.80 0.06 19.54
N ARG A 268 2.31 -1.13 19.16
CA ARG A 268 1.82 -1.48 17.83
C ARG A 268 0.71 -2.55 17.88
N TYR A 269 -0.02 -2.71 16.79
CA TYR A 269 -0.96 -3.80 16.60
C TYR A 269 -0.21 -5.12 16.39
N ARG A 270 -0.59 -6.17 17.13
CA ARG A 270 0.03 -7.49 16.99
C ARG A 270 -0.52 -8.21 15.76
N ILE A 271 0.35 -8.49 14.80
CA ILE A 271 0.04 -9.22 13.58
C ILE A 271 0.32 -10.72 13.79
N PRO A 272 -0.67 -11.61 13.55
CA PRO A 272 -0.47 -13.06 13.53
C PRO A 272 0.64 -13.45 12.55
N LYS A 273 1.47 -14.44 12.91
CA LYS A 273 2.64 -14.85 12.11
C LYS A 273 2.32 -15.06 10.63
N GLY A 274 1.19 -15.70 10.30
CA GLY A 274 0.80 -15.96 8.91
C GLY A 274 0.32 -14.76 8.10
N LEU A 275 0.20 -13.57 8.72
CA LEU A 275 -0.21 -12.32 8.08
C LEU A 275 0.88 -11.23 8.12
N ARG A 276 2.08 -11.56 8.62
CA ARG A 276 3.22 -10.64 8.60
C ARG A 276 3.82 -10.64 7.20
N SER A 277 4.05 -9.47 6.65
CA SER A 277 4.69 -9.32 5.35
C SER A 277 6.18 -9.67 5.42
N ILE A 278 6.72 -10.03 4.25
CA ILE A 278 8.13 -10.35 4.03
C ILE A 278 9.06 -9.19 4.38
N ASP A 279 8.56 -7.96 4.27
CA ASP A 279 9.32 -6.72 4.45
C ASP A 279 9.19 -6.13 5.86
N SER A 280 8.54 -6.82 6.81
CA SER A 280 8.37 -6.32 8.19
C SER A 280 9.66 -6.45 9.00
N GLU A 281 9.95 -5.50 9.90
CA GLU A 281 11.14 -5.55 10.78
C GLU A 281 11.16 -6.81 11.69
N THR A 282 10.00 -7.45 11.84
CA THR A 282 9.81 -8.66 12.66
C THR A 282 9.73 -9.95 11.84
N ALA A 283 10.10 -9.91 10.55
CA ALA A 283 10.16 -11.07 9.66
C ALA A 283 11.44 -11.93 9.83
N GLY A 284 12.35 -11.53 10.72
CA GLY A 284 13.47 -12.35 11.23
C GLY A 284 13.09 -13.28 12.38
#